data_AF-R6QJ92-F1
#
_entry.id   AF-R6QJ92-F1
#
_cell.length_a   1.000
_cell.length_b   1.000
_cell.length_c   1.000
_cell.angle_alpha   90.00
_cell.angle_beta   90.00
_cell.angle_gamma   90.00
#
_symmetry.space_group_name_H-M   'P 1'
#
loop_
_entity.id
_entity.type
_entity.pdbx_description
1 polymer ?
#
loop_
_entity_poly.entity_id
_entity_poly.type
_entity_poly.pdbx_seq_one_letter_code
_entity_poly.pdbx_strand_id
1 'polypeptide(L)'
;MQVPEEEKYLLTKDELITKIVTLLGGRAAEEVVFHTVTTGASNDIERATKLARTMVSQYGMSETFGLMGLESVESQYLDGRSVLNCSDQTAAKLDDEVNKMLKEYYAKAKELLSENMECLDSVAEYLIDKETITGKEFMDIVNRVKGVGELG
;
A
#
# COMPACT_ATOMS: atom_id res chain seq x y z
N MET A 1 18.26 -20.49 23.90
CA MET A 1 17.77 -19.12 24.12
C MET A 1 18.32 -18.28 22.98
N GLN A 2 17.59 -18.22 21.86
CA GLN A 2 17.93 -17.39 20.70
C GLN A 2 17.14 -16.09 20.85
N VAL A 3 17.84 -14.99 20.67
CA VAL A 3 17.36 -13.62 20.80
C VAL A 3 16.24 -13.41 19.76
N PRO A 4 15.09 -12.81 20.09
CA PRO A 4 14.07 -12.52 19.10
C PRO A 4 14.61 -11.47 18.12
N GLU A 5 14.54 -11.75 16.82
CA GLU A 5 14.68 -10.75 15.75
C GLU A 5 13.47 -9.80 15.75
N GLU A 6 13.21 -9.13 16.87
CA GLU A 6 12.29 -8.00 16.93
C GLU A 6 13.10 -6.70 16.83
N GLU A 7 13.82 -6.52 15.72
CA GLU A 7 13.96 -5.15 15.21
C GLU A 7 12.55 -4.71 14.80
N LYS A 8 11.80 -4.14 15.76
CA LYS A 8 10.55 -3.44 15.47
C LYS A 8 10.89 -2.29 14.53
N TYR A 9 10.75 -2.51 13.24
CA TYR A 9 10.89 -1.48 12.21
C TYR A 9 9.91 -0.35 12.55
N LEU A 10 10.43 0.74 13.09
CA LEU A 10 9.70 1.98 13.25
C LEU A 10 9.50 2.54 11.84
N LEU A 11 8.26 2.48 11.34
CA LEU A 11 7.89 3.03 10.04
C LEU A 11 7.26 4.40 10.22
N THR A 12 7.71 5.35 9.42
CA THR A 12 7.10 6.67 9.31
C THR A 12 5.74 6.58 8.62
N LYS A 13 4.90 7.61 8.80
CA LYS A 13 3.61 7.71 8.11
C LYS A 13 3.80 7.61 6.59
N ASP A 14 4.80 8.31 6.03
CA ASP A 14 5.05 8.34 4.59
C ASP A 14 5.48 6.98 4.02
N GLU A 15 6.25 6.20 4.77
CA GLU A 15 6.61 4.83 4.37
C GLU A 15 5.39 3.90 4.34
N LEU A 16 4.49 4.04 5.31
CA LEU A 16 3.24 3.27 5.35
C LEU A 16 2.30 3.67 4.21
N ILE A 17 2.18 4.96 3.92
CA ILE A 17 1.45 5.47 2.76
C ILE A 17 2.02 4.87 1.48
N THR A 18 3.35 4.92 1.32
CA THR A 18 4.03 4.36 0.15
C THR A 18 3.73 2.87 -0.01
N LYS A 19 3.74 2.09 1.08
CA LYS A 19 3.35 0.68 1.06
C LYS A 19 1.90 0.48 0.60
N ILE A 20 0.96 1.28 1.09
CA ILE A 20 -0.45 1.20 0.67
C ILE A 20 -0.59 1.53 -0.82
N VAL A 21 0.04 2.61 -1.29
CA VAL A 21 0.02 3.01 -2.71
C VAL A 21 0.58 1.88 -3.59
N THR A 22 1.69 1.25 -3.19
CA THR A 22 2.26 0.10 -3.92
C THR A 22 1.32 -1.10 -3.96
N LEU A 23 0.70 -1.48 -2.83
CA LEU A 23 -0.28 -2.58 -2.77
C LEU A 23 -1.47 -2.31 -3.72
N LEU A 24 -1.93 -1.06 -3.78
CA LEU A 24 -3.04 -0.67 -4.64
C LEU A 24 -2.64 -0.49 -6.11
N GLY A 25 -1.34 -0.53 -6.43
CA GLY A 25 -0.79 -0.28 -7.76
C GLY A 25 -1.28 -1.27 -8.83
N GLY A 26 -1.37 -2.57 -8.51
CA GLY A 26 -1.86 -3.57 -9.47
C GLY A 26 -3.30 -3.32 -9.89
N ARG A 27 -4.19 -3.08 -8.92
CA ARG A 27 -5.60 -2.72 -9.15
C ARG A 27 -5.72 -1.42 -9.94
N ALA A 28 -4.90 -0.43 -9.62
CA ALA A 28 -4.87 0.87 -10.30
C ALA A 28 -4.43 0.73 -11.76
N ALA A 29 -3.40 -0.08 -12.03
CA ALA A 29 -2.91 -0.35 -13.38
C ALA A 29 -3.99 -1.00 -14.25
N GLU A 30 -4.74 -1.97 -13.71
CA GLU A 30 -5.86 -2.58 -14.43
C GLU A 30 -6.91 -1.54 -14.86
N GLU A 31 -7.27 -0.64 -13.95
CA GLU A 31 -8.30 0.37 -14.21
C GLU A 31 -7.81 1.44 -15.19
N VAL A 32 -6.54 1.86 -15.07
CA VAL A 32 -5.94 2.88 -15.94
C VAL A 32 -5.77 2.35 -17.36
N VAL A 33 -5.25 1.13 -17.52
CA VAL A 33 -4.89 0.57 -18.85
C VAL A 33 -6.09 -0.11 -19.51
N PHE A 34 -6.84 -0.93 -18.77
CA PHE A 34 -7.88 -1.79 -19.34
C PHE A 34 -9.29 -1.28 -19.07
N HIS A 35 -9.45 -0.18 -18.32
CA HIS A 35 -10.76 0.37 -17.91
C HIS A 35 -11.69 -0.67 -17.28
N THR A 36 -11.09 -1.66 -16.64
CA THR A 36 -11.79 -2.78 -16.00
C THR A 36 -11.05 -3.20 -14.74
N VAL A 37 -11.67 -4.15 -14.04
CA VAL A 37 -11.30 -4.51 -12.68
C VAL A 37 -11.35 -6.02 -12.55
N THR A 38 -10.32 -6.64 -11.99
CA THR A 38 -10.31 -8.09 -11.78
C THR A 38 -10.25 -8.46 -10.30
N THR A 39 -10.39 -9.75 -10.00
CA THR A 39 -10.24 -10.30 -8.65
C THR A 39 -8.77 -10.49 -8.25
N GLY A 40 -7.82 -10.23 -9.16
CA GLY A 40 -6.39 -10.48 -8.96
C GLY A 40 -5.78 -9.68 -7.81
N ALA A 41 -6.27 -8.46 -7.56
CA ALA A 41 -5.76 -7.58 -6.51
C ALA A 41 -6.40 -7.78 -5.12
N SER A 42 -7.19 -8.85 -4.92
CA SER A 42 -7.93 -9.10 -3.67
C SER A 42 -7.05 -9.14 -2.42
N ASN A 43 -5.94 -9.91 -2.46
CA ASN A 43 -4.98 -9.99 -1.35
C ASN A 43 -4.32 -8.62 -1.06
N ASP A 44 -4.02 -7.84 -2.10
CA ASP A 44 -3.37 -6.53 -1.89
C ASP A 44 -4.33 -5.51 -1.29
N ILE A 45 -5.62 -5.55 -1.69
CA ILE A 45 -6.69 -4.74 -1.08
C ILE A 45 -6.86 -5.11 0.40
N GLU A 46 -6.86 -6.40 0.74
CA GLU A 46 -6.95 -6.85 2.13
C GLU A 46 -5.78 -6.31 2.98
N ARG A 47 -4.54 -6.45 2.47
CA ARG A 47 -3.33 -5.96 3.15
C ARG A 47 -3.33 -4.44 3.28
N ALA A 48 -3.71 -3.72 2.23
CA ALA A 48 -3.83 -2.26 2.23
C ALA A 48 -4.86 -1.79 3.26
N THR A 49 -6.03 -2.45 3.30
CA THR A 49 -7.11 -2.15 4.25
C THR A 49 -6.66 -2.38 5.69
N LYS A 50 -6.01 -3.52 5.96
CA LYS A 50 -5.47 -3.82 7.28
C LYS A 50 -4.44 -2.78 7.72
N LEU A 51 -3.52 -2.40 6.83
CA LEU A 51 -2.48 -1.42 7.14
C LEU A 51 -3.07 -0.03 7.40
N ALA A 52 -3.99 0.42 6.54
CA ALA A 52 -4.71 1.68 6.73
C ALA A 52 -5.49 1.70 8.05
N ARG A 53 -6.18 0.60 8.38
CA ARG A 53 -6.86 0.46 9.67
C ARG A 53 -5.91 0.62 10.83
N THR A 54 -4.79 -0.11 10.85
CA THR A 54 -3.77 -0.01 11.91
C THR A 54 -3.19 1.40 12.03
N MET A 55 -2.94 2.09 10.90
CA MET A 55 -2.49 3.49 10.91
C MET A 55 -3.45 4.40 11.68
N VAL A 56 -4.76 4.22 11.46
CA VAL A 56 -5.79 5.04 12.11
C VAL A 56 -6.05 4.58 13.55
N SER A 57 -6.23 3.28 13.79
CA SER A 57 -6.72 2.73 15.06
C SER A 57 -5.63 2.52 16.11
N GLN A 58 -4.37 2.34 15.71
CA GLN A 58 -3.27 1.99 16.64
C GLN A 58 -2.12 2.99 16.61
N TYR A 59 -1.77 3.54 15.44
CA TYR A 59 -0.61 4.43 15.32
C TYR A 59 -0.95 5.92 15.44
N GLY A 60 -2.23 6.28 15.55
CA GLY A 60 -2.66 7.67 15.68
C GLY A 60 -2.30 8.54 14.47
N MET A 61 -2.27 7.96 13.26
CA MET A 61 -1.86 8.64 12.03
C MET A 61 -3.03 9.27 11.25
N SER A 62 -4.19 9.43 11.89
CA SER A 62 -5.36 10.12 11.35
C SER A 62 -5.56 11.47 12.03
N GLU A 63 -5.87 12.50 11.24
CA GLU A 63 -6.24 13.81 11.78
C GLU A 63 -7.60 13.77 12.50
N THR A 64 -8.52 12.92 12.02
CA THR A 64 -9.88 12.76 12.58
C THR A 64 -9.85 12.24 14.01
N PHE A 65 -8.96 11.28 14.30
CA PHE A 65 -8.87 10.63 15.62
C PHE A 65 -7.65 11.07 16.45
N GLY A 66 -6.70 11.77 15.83
CA GLY A 66 -5.45 12.20 16.47
C GLY A 66 -4.68 11.02 17.06
N LEU A 67 -4.18 11.19 18.27
CA LEU A 67 -3.36 10.20 19.00
C LEU A 67 -4.19 9.13 19.72
N MET A 68 -5.50 9.03 19.45
CA MET A 68 -6.38 8.08 20.14
C MET A 68 -6.13 6.66 19.65
N GLY A 69 -5.76 5.76 20.57
CA GLY A 69 -5.76 4.32 20.32
C GLY A 69 -7.18 3.76 20.41
N LEU A 70 -7.73 3.31 19.28
CA LEU A 70 -9.08 2.76 19.15
C LEU A 70 -9.10 1.23 19.20
N GLU A 71 -7.96 0.59 19.06
CA GLU A 71 -7.83 -0.86 18.97
C GLU A 71 -6.59 -1.32 19.72
N SER A 72 -6.69 -2.45 20.43
CA SER A 72 -5.56 -3.10 21.10
C SER A 72 -5.43 -4.55 20.66
N VAL A 73 -4.20 -5.00 20.46
CA VAL A 73 -3.91 -6.42 20.21
C VAL A 73 -3.87 -7.13 21.56
N GLU A 74 -4.83 -8.01 21.83
CA GLU A 74 -4.77 -8.87 23.02
C GLU A 74 -3.71 -9.97 22.79
N SER A 75 -2.76 -10.06 23.73
CA SER A 75 -1.69 -11.07 23.89
C SER A 75 -1.21 -11.79 22.61
N GLN A 76 0.04 -11.53 22.20
CA GLN A 76 0.75 -12.24 21.12
C GLN A 76 0.81 -13.77 21.28
N TYR A 77 0.45 -14.33 22.44
CA TYR A 77 0.42 -15.77 22.71
C TYR A 77 -0.95 -16.44 22.48
N LEU A 78 -2.00 -15.65 22.25
CA LEU A 78 -3.31 -16.11 21.77
C LEU A 78 -3.42 -15.85 20.27
N ASP A 79 -4.60 -16.11 19.70
CA ASP A 79 -5.00 -16.01 18.29
C ASP A 79 -4.79 -14.61 17.63
N GLY A 80 -4.11 -13.67 18.32
CA GLY A 80 -3.71 -12.35 17.80
C GLY A 80 -4.88 -11.43 17.47
N ARG A 81 -6.06 -11.69 18.04
CA ARG A 81 -7.28 -10.94 17.74
C ARG A 81 -7.17 -9.52 18.31
N SER A 82 -7.48 -8.57 17.46
CA SER A 82 -7.55 -7.16 17.86
C SER A 82 -8.92 -6.86 18.43
N VAL A 83 -8.94 -6.13 19.55
CA VAL A 83 -10.16 -5.73 20.26
C VAL A 83 -10.37 -4.23 20.07
N LEU A 84 -11.58 -3.88 19.61
CA LEU A 84 -12.01 -2.48 19.47
C LEU A 84 -12.35 -1.91 20.85
N ASN A 85 -11.69 -0.82 21.22
CA ASN A 85 -11.83 -0.12 22.49
C ASN A 85 -12.61 1.18 22.32
N CYS A 86 -13.68 1.16 21.55
CA CYS A 86 -14.47 2.34 21.26
C CYS A 86 -15.97 2.01 21.10
N SER A 87 -16.81 3.05 21.11
CA SER A 87 -18.24 2.89 20.84
C SER A 87 -18.49 2.47 19.38
N ASP A 88 -19.64 1.87 19.11
CA ASP A 88 -20.06 1.53 17.74
C ASP A 88 -20.08 2.76 16.82
N GLN A 89 -20.47 3.92 17.35
CA GLN A 89 -20.45 5.18 16.61
C GLN A 89 -19.02 5.60 16.23
N THR A 90 -18.05 5.35 17.11
CA THR A 90 -16.63 5.61 16.84
C THR A 90 -16.08 4.59 15.84
N ALA A 91 -16.48 3.32 15.94
CA ALA A 91 -16.09 2.27 15.01
C ALA A 91 -16.58 2.56 13.58
N ALA A 92 -17.82 3.03 13.43
CA ALA A 92 -18.35 3.45 12.12
C ALA A 92 -17.52 4.60 11.52
N LYS A 93 -17.14 5.60 12.33
CA LYS A 93 -16.27 6.70 11.87
C LYS A 93 -14.86 6.21 11.51
N LEU A 94 -14.35 5.17 12.18
CA LEU A 94 -13.07 4.56 11.85
C LEU A 94 -13.13 3.92 10.46
N ASP A 95 -14.20 3.19 10.17
CA ASP A 95 -14.39 2.57 8.84
C ASP A 95 -14.49 3.63 7.72
N ASP A 96 -15.20 4.74 7.98
CA ASP A 96 -15.29 5.87 7.05
C ASP A 96 -13.90 6.51 6.78
N GLU A 97 -13.12 6.71 7.83
CA GLU A 97 -11.76 7.28 7.74
C GLU A 97 -10.81 6.35 6.96
N VAL A 98 -10.87 5.04 7.21
CA VAL A 98 -10.09 4.04 6.47
C VAL A 98 -10.47 4.04 4.99
N ASN A 99 -11.78 4.04 4.69
CA ASN A 99 -12.27 4.10 3.32
C ASN A 99 -11.83 5.38 2.59
N LYS A 100 -11.86 6.53 3.27
CA LYS A 100 -11.37 7.80 2.73
C LYS A 100 -9.88 7.73 2.42
N MET A 101 -9.07 7.21 3.35
CA MET A 101 -7.63 7.04 3.18
C MET A 101 -7.29 6.12 2.00
N LEU A 102 -7.97 4.99 1.88
CA LEU A 102 -7.77 4.06 0.75
C LEU A 102 -8.14 4.69 -0.59
N LYS A 103 -9.23 5.46 -0.67
CA LYS A 103 -9.63 6.18 -1.88
C LYS A 103 -8.58 7.19 -2.31
N GLU A 104 -8.03 7.95 -1.36
CA GLU A 104 -6.97 8.93 -1.61
C GLU A 104 -5.72 8.25 -2.17
N TYR A 105 -5.24 7.20 -1.51
CA TYR A 105 -4.02 6.51 -1.95
C TYR A 105 -4.22 5.70 -3.23
N TYR A 106 -5.43 5.20 -3.49
CA TYR A 106 -5.79 4.62 -4.77
C TYR A 106 -5.77 5.66 -5.90
N ALA A 107 -6.30 6.86 -5.66
CA ALA A 107 -6.24 7.97 -6.62
C ALA A 107 -4.79 8.35 -6.91
N LYS A 108 -3.94 8.44 -5.87
CA LYS A 108 -2.50 8.68 -6.03
C LYS A 108 -1.80 7.58 -6.84
N ALA A 109 -2.13 6.31 -6.61
CA ALA A 109 -1.59 5.20 -7.41
C ALA A 109 -1.97 5.34 -8.89
N LYS A 110 -3.24 5.68 -9.19
CA LYS A 110 -3.70 5.90 -10.55
C LYS A 110 -3.01 7.09 -11.22
N GLU A 111 -2.85 8.19 -10.51
CA GLU A 111 -2.14 9.39 -10.99
C GLU A 111 -0.70 9.03 -11.35
N LEU A 112 0.05 8.41 -10.44
CA LEU A 112 1.44 7.98 -10.67
C LEU A 112 1.57 7.06 -11.90
N LEU A 113 0.65 6.10 -12.06
CA LEU A 113 0.67 5.21 -13.24
C LEU A 113 0.33 5.97 -14.52
N SER A 114 -0.66 6.86 -14.47
CA SER A 114 -1.08 7.66 -15.63
C SER A 114 0.01 8.64 -16.09
N GLU A 115 0.77 9.22 -15.16
CA GLU A 115 1.92 10.08 -15.47
C GLU A 115 3.12 9.32 -16.04
N ASN A 116 3.18 8.00 -15.85
CA ASN A 116 4.31 7.15 -16.24
C ASN A 116 3.88 6.04 -17.20
N MET A 117 2.86 6.29 -18.04
CA MET A 117 2.30 5.30 -18.98
C MET A 117 3.35 4.72 -19.92
N GLU A 118 4.26 5.53 -20.46
CA GLU A 118 5.33 5.03 -21.33
C GLU A 118 6.26 4.03 -20.61
N CYS A 119 6.53 4.24 -19.32
CA CYS A 119 7.30 3.28 -18.52
C CYS A 119 6.50 1.99 -18.29
N LEU A 120 5.20 2.11 -18.00
CA LEU A 120 4.32 0.96 -17.77
C LEU A 120 4.26 0.07 -19.03
N ASP A 121 4.03 0.67 -20.19
CA ASP A 121 3.97 -0.04 -21.48
C ASP A 121 5.33 -0.70 -21.80
N SER A 122 6.44 0.03 -21.63
CA SER A 122 7.78 -0.52 -21.90
C SER A 122 8.13 -1.72 -21.02
N VAL A 123 7.76 -1.68 -19.73
CA VAL A 123 7.98 -2.79 -18.80
C VAL A 123 7.06 -3.96 -19.13
N ALA A 124 5.81 -3.70 -19.51
CA ALA A 124 4.87 -4.73 -19.91
C ALA A 124 5.33 -5.46 -21.18
N GLU A 125 5.76 -4.72 -22.22
CA GLU A 125 6.33 -5.30 -23.44
C GLU A 125 7.55 -6.18 -23.16
N TYR A 126 8.45 -5.71 -22.27
CA TYR A 126 9.61 -6.50 -21.86
C TYR A 126 9.20 -7.82 -21.19
N LEU A 127 8.23 -7.77 -20.27
CA LEU A 127 7.73 -8.95 -19.57
C LEU A 127 6.97 -9.92 -20.48
N ILE A 128 6.33 -9.43 -21.55
CA ILE A 128 5.70 -10.30 -22.55
C ILE A 128 6.75 -11.15 -23.30
N ASP A 129 7.93 -10.60 -23.58
CA ASP A 129 9.01 -11.32 -24.28
C ASP A 129 9.87 -12.19 -23.33
N LYS A 130 10.12 -11.72 -22.10
CA LYS A 130 11.09 -12.35 -21.19
C LYS A 130 10.48 -13.10 -20.00
N GLU A 131 9.18 -12.97 -19.77
CA GLU A 131 8.41 -13.50 -18.63
C GLU A 131 8.84 -13.01 -17.23
N THR A 132 10.11 -12.61 -17.08
CA THR A 132 10.71 -12.17 -15.82
C THR A 132 11.58 -10.94 -16.04
N ILE A 133 11.71 -10.12 -15.01
CA ILE A 133 12.54 -8.92 -15.01
C ILE A 133 13.27 -8.80 -13.68
N THR A 134 14.56 -8.53 -13.72
CA THR A 134 15.35 -8.21 -12.53
C THR A 134 15.20 -6.73 -12.17
N GLY A 135 15.49 -6.38 -10.91
CA GLY A 135 15.44 -4.98 -10.48
C GLY A 135 16.38 -4.06 -11.28
N LYS A 136 17.53 -4.57 -11.72
CA LYS A 136 18.45 -3.81 -12.57
C LYS A 136 17.83 -3.53 -13.94
N GLU A 137 17.34 -4.56 -14.62
CA GLU A 137 16.72 -4.41 -15.95
C GLU A 137 15.49 -3.48 -15.90
N PHE A 138 14.69 -3.58 -14.83
CA PHE A 138 13.57 -2.67 -14.61
C PHE A 138 14.04 -1.21 -14.54
N MET A 139 15.06 -0.93 -13.73
CA MET A 139 15.62 0.42 -13.61
C MET A 139 16.23 0.92 -14.92
N ASP A 140 16.88 0.04 -15.69
CA ASP A 140 17.45 0.38 -16.99
C ASP A 140 16.35 0.83 -17.99
N ILE A 141 15.20 0.15 -17.99
CA ILE A 141 14.02 0.54 -18.80
C ILE A 141 13.47 1.89 -18.33
N VAL A 142 13.24 2.04 -17.02
CA VAL A 142 12.67 3.28 -16.45
C VAL A 142 13.57 4.49 -16.73
N ASN A 143 14.88 4.36 -16.51
CA ASN A 143 15.84 5.43 -16.74
C ASN A 143 15.89 5.83 -18.23
N ARG A 144 15.83 4.85 -19.13
CA ARG A 144 15.78 5.08 -20.58
C ARG A 144 14.54 5.88 -20.97
N VAL A 145 13.36 5.48 -20.48
CA VAL A 145 12.09 6.15 -20.81
C VAL A 145 12.03 7.56 -20.22
N LYS A 146 12.47 7.74 -18.97
CA LYS A 146 12.45 9.05 -18.30
C LYS A 146 13.54 10.03 -18.79
N GLY A 147 14.41 9.61 -19.72
CA GLY A 147 15.52 10.42 -20.20
C GLY A 147 16.55 10.75 -19.11
N VAL A 148 16.55 9.99 -18.00
CA VAL A 148 17.56 10.11 -16.95
C VAL A 148 18.72 9.24 -17.40
N GLY A 149 19.58 9.81 -18.24
CA GLY A 149 20.83 9.15 -18.65
C GLY A 149 21.61 8.70 -17.42
N GLU A 150 22.27 7.54 -17.54
CA GLU A 150 23.11 6.93 -16.50
C GLU A 150 23.94 8.01 -15.78
N LEU A 151 23.54 8.35 -14.55
CA LEU A 151 24.43 9.03 -13.63
C LEU A 151 25.48 7.99 -13.24
N GLY A 152 26.63 8.07 -13.91
CA GLY A 152 27.78 7.20 -13.71
C GLY A 152 28.44 7.30 -12.34
#